data_AF-A0A356F3C4-F1
#
_entry.id   AF-A0A356F3C4-F1
#
_cell.length_a   1.000
_cell.length_b   1.000
_cell.length_c   1.000
_cell.angle_alpha   90.00
_cell.angle_beta   90.00
_cell.angle_gamma   90.00
#
_symmetry.space_group_name_H-M   'P 1'
#
loop_
_entity.id
_entity.type
_entity.pdbx_description
1 polymer ?
#
loop_
_entity_poly.entity_id
_entity_poly.type
_entity_poly.pdbx_seq_one_letter_code
_entity_poly.pdbx_strand_id
1 'polypeptide(L)' 'MLGTFNASLNTIYSVVIASNICAFLTPIGSLAGIMFMSILKDNDVKFSTKQFIGYGVITSIPVMAISMLMLLV' A
#
# COMPACT_ATOMS: atom_id res chain seq x y z
N MET A 1 6.26 33.53 -9.04
CA MET A 1 6.79 33.27 -7.69
C MET A 1 6.54 31.80 -7.38
N LEU A 2 7.49 30.90 -7.69
CA LEU A 2 7.39 29.51 -7.21
C LEU A 2 7.59 29.55 -5.70
N GLY A 3 6.54 29.34 -4.92
CA GLY A 3 6.65 29.19 -3.48
C GLY A 3 7.50 27.96 -3.19
N THR A 4 8.64 28.15 -2.51
CA THR A 4 9.45 27.05 -2.00
C THR A 4 8.66 26.38 -0.87
N PHE A 5 8.07 25.22 -1.17
CA PHE A 5 7.44 24.38 -0.15
C PHE A 5 8.52 23.74 0.72
N ASN A 6 8.80 24.35 1.87
CA ASN A 6 9.62 23.72 2.91
C ASN A 6 8.78 22.64 3.61
N ALA A 7 8.70 21.46 3.00
CA ALA A 7 8.12 20.29 3.64
C ALA A 7 9.13 19.73 4.64
N SER A 8 8.67 19.45 5.87
CA SER A 8 9.52 18.76 6.85
C SER A 8 9.88 17.35 6.34
N LEU A 9 11.05 16.83 6.71
CA LEU A 9 11.46 15.46 6.35
C LEU A 9 10.39 14.43 6.78
N ASN A 10 9.79 14.63 7.95
CA ASN A 10 8.73 13.75 8.46
C ASN A 10 7.48 13.78 7.56
N THR A 11 7.13 14.94 7.00
CA THR A 11 6.02 15.07 6.03
C THR A 11 6.35 14.35 4.72
N ILE A 12 7.59 14.42 4.24
CA ILE A 12 8.00 13.74 3.02
C ILE A 12 7.95 12.22 3.24
N TYR A 13 8.54 11.73 4.33
CA TYR A 13 8.55 10.29 4.62
C TYR A 13 7.15 9.74 4.90
N SER A 14 6.28 10.48 5.59
CA SER A 14 4.90 10.02 5.85
C SER A 14 4.10 9.86 4.55
N VAL A 15 4.28 10.78 3.58
CA VAL A 15 3.66 10.68 2.26
C VAL A 15 4.20 9.50 1.47
N VAL A 16 5.52 9.24 1.53
CA VAL A 16 6.15 8.09 0.86
C VAL A 16 5.66 6.77 1.46
N ILE A 17 5.53 6.68 2.78
CA ILE A 17 5.01 5.49 3.46
C ILE A 17 3.55 5.26 3.07
N ALA A 18 2.71 6.30 3.14
CA ALA A 18 1.30 6.20 2.80
C ALA A 18 1.08 5.78 1.34
N SER A 19 1.83 6.36 0.39
CA SER A 19 1.66 6.06 -1.04
C SER A 19 2.05 4.62 -1.39
N ASN A 20 3.13 4.11 -0.80
CA ASN A 20 3.57 2.72 -1.05
C ASN A 20 2.63 1.71 -0.40
N ILE A 21 2.24 1.90 0.86
CA ILE A 21 1.40 0.93 1.57
C ILE A 21 -0.01 0.87 0.96
N CYS A 22 -0.58 2.02 0.58
CA CYS A 22 -1.90 2.04 -0.05
C CYS A 22 -1.94 1.39 -1.44
N ALA A 23 -0.81 1.31 -2.15
CA ALA A 23 -0.74 0.65 -3.45
C ALA A 23 -1.11 -0.85 -3.38
N PHE A 24 -0.94 -1.48 -2.22
CA PHE A 24 -1.22 -2.91 -2.03
C PHE A 24 -2.66 -3.20 -1.57
N LEU A 25 -3.49 -2.18 -1.28
CA LEU A 25 -4.88 -2.36 -0.85
C LEU A 25 -5.77 -2.94 -1.94
N THR A 26 -5.44 -2.67 -3.20
CA THR A 26 -6.20 -3.16 -4.35
C THR A 26 -5.26 -3.85 -5.34
N PRO A 27 -5.73 -4.87 -6.07
CA PRO A 27 -4.86 -5.54 -7.04
C PRO A 27 -4.34 -4.60 -8.12
N ILE A 28 -5.13 -3.58 -8.50
CA ILE A 28 -4.78 -2.60 -9.54
C ILE A 28 -3.75 -1.57 -9.02
N GLY A 29 -3.68 -1.36 -7.70
CA GLY A 29 -2.77 -0.38 -7.11
C GLY A 29 -1.29 -0.74 -7.25
N SER A 30 -0.95 -2.01 -7.49
CA SER A 30 0.43 -2.45 -7.72
C SER A 30 0.51 -3.52 -8.81
N LEU A 31 1.54 -3.45 -9.66
CA LEU A 31 1.78 -4.50 -10.67
C LEU A 31 1.93 -5.89 -10.04
N ALA A 32 2.54 -5.95 -8.85
CA ALA A 32 2.69 -7.17 -8.06
C ALA A 32 1.33 -7.81 -7.70
N GLY A 33 0.33 -6.99 -7.34
CA GLY A 33 -1.03 -7.45 -7.08
C GLY A 33 -1.66 -8.09 -8.32
N ILE A 34 -1.53 -7.46 -9.49
CA ILE A 34 -2.05 -8.00 -10.76
C ILE A 34 -1.35 -9.32 -11.13
N MET A 35 -0.02 -9.37 -11.02
CA MET A 35 0.75 -10.59 -11.31
C MET A 35 0.37 -11.74 -10.38
N PHE A 36 0.22 -11.46 -9.08
CA PHE A 36 -0.22 -12.46 -8.10
C PHE A 36 -1.60 -13.02 -8.45
N MET A 37 -2.55 -12.16 -8.80
CA MET A 37 -3.89 -12.59 -9.24
C MET A 37 -3.83 -13.41 -10.54
N SER A 38 -2.93 -13.07 -11.48
CA SER A 38 -2.72 -13.85 -12.71
C SER A 38 -2.22 -15.26 -12.39
N ILE A 39 -1.19 -15.38 -11.55
CA ILE A 39 -0.62 -16.68 -11.17
C ILE A 39 -1.67 -17.56 -10.46
N LEU A 40 -2.47 -16.99 -9.57
CA LEU A 40 -3.54 -17.73 -8.89
C LEU A 40 -4.60 -18.22 -9.87
N LYS A 41 -4.95 -17.39 -10.86
CA LYS A 41 -5.87 -17.76 -11.93
C LYS A 41 -5.30 -18.88 -12.81
N ASP A 42 -4.00 -18.84 -13.12
CA ASP A 42 -3.31 -19.86 -13.94
C ASP A 42 -3.20 -21.21 -13.22
N ASN A 43 -3.30 -21.23 -11.89
CA ASN A 43 -3.29 -22.44 -11.05
C ASN A 43 -4.70 -22.86 -10.58
N ASP A 44 -5.78 -22.37 -11.20
CA ASP A 44 -7.18 -22.68 -10.86
C ASP A 44 -7.58 -22.37 -9.39
N VAL A 45 -6.85 -21.48 -8.71
CA VAL A 45 -7.18 -21.06 -7.35
C VAL A 45 -8.28 -20.02 -7.40
N LYS A 46 -9.44 -20.33 -6.82
CA LYS A 46 -10.59 -19.43 -6.70
C LYS A 46 -10.30 -18.32 -5.68
N PHE A 47 -9.58 -17.31 -6.12
CA PHE A 47 -9.26 -16.13 -5.31
C PHE A 47 -9.85 -14.88 -5.95
N SER A 48 -10.80 -14.26 -5.26
CA SER A 48 -11.49 -13.06 -5.73
C SER A 48 -10.75 -11.80 -5.34
N THR A 49 -10.88 -10.74 -6.14
CA THR A 49 -10.45 -9.39 -5.81
C THR A 49 -10.97 -8.91 -4.45
N LYS A 50 -12.17 -9.35 -4.03
CA LYS A 50 -12.71 -9.01 -2.70
C LYS A 50 -11.90 -9.65 -1.56
N GLN A 51 -11.40 -10.87 -1.76
CA GLN A 51 -10.55 -11.55 -0.79
C GLN A 51 -9.18 -10.88 -0.72
N PHE A 52 -8.62 -10.51 -1.88
CA PHE A 52 -7.38 -9.70 -1.94
C PHE A 52 -7.50 -8.42 -1.11
N ILE A 53 -8.58 -7.66 -1.32
CA ILE A 53 -8.82 -6.41 -0.58
C ILE A 53 -9.01 -6.69 0.91
N GLY A 54 -9.77 -7.73 1.28
CA GLY A 54 -9.95 -8.10 2.68
C GLY A 54 -8.63 -8.38 3.40
N TYR A 55 -7.78 -9.22 2.83
CA TYR A 55 -6.45 -9.51 3.38
C TYR A 55 -5.50 -8.30 3.29
N GLY A 56 -5.60 -7.53 2.22
CA GLY A 56 -4.83 -6.30 2.02
C GLY A 56 -5.13 -5.28 3.12
N VAL A 57 -6.40 -5.01 3.43
CA VAL A 57 -6.81 -4.09 4.49
C VAL A 57 -6.36 -4.58 5.88
N ILE A 58 -6.53 -5.87 6.16
CA ILE A 58 -6.14 -6.47 7.45
C ILE A 58 -4.63 -6.34 7.70
N THR A 59 -3.82 -6.42 6.65
CA THR A 59 -2.35 -6.32 6.76
C THR A 59 -1.85 -4.87 6.63
N SER A 60 -2.42 -4.08 5.73
CA SER A 60 -1.97 -2.73 5.42
C SER A 60 -2.27 -1.73 6.53
N ILE A 61 -3.42 -1.85 7.22
CA ILE A 61 -3.78 -0.91 8.30
C ILE A 61 -2.79 -1.01 9.48
N PRO A 62 -2.49 -2.20 10.04
CA PRO A 62 -1.49 -2.33 11.10
C PRO A 62 -0.10 -1.87 10.67
N VAL A 63 0.32 -2.23 9.45
CA VAL A 63 1.63 -1.82 8.90
C VAL A 63 1.70 -0.30 8.79
N MET A 64 0.67 0.36 8.25
CA MET A 64 0.62 1.82 8.14
C MET A 64 0.67 2.48 9.51
N ALA A 65 -0.05 1.95 10.51
CA ALA A 65 -0.04 2.48 11.87
C ALA A 65 1.34 2.35 12.52
N ILE A 66 1.99 1.18 12.41
CA ILE A 66 3.34 0.96 12.96
C ILE A 66 4.38 1.83 12.25
N SER A 67 4.32 1.94 10.92
CA SER A 67 5.24 2.78 10.14
C SER A 67 5.11 4.26 10.49
N MET A 68 3.89 4.76 10.70
CA MET A 68 3.65 6.14 11.16
C MET A 68 4.14 6.36 12.60
N LEU A 69 3.94 5.38 13.48
CA LEU A 69 4.42 5.45 14.87
C LEU A 69 5.95 5.43 14.92
N MET A 70 6.61 4.63 14.08
CA MET A 70 8.07 4.63 13.95
C MET A 70 8.65 5.95 13.43
N LEU A 71 7.93 6.68 12.58
CA LEU A 71 8.36 8.02 12.16
C LEU A 71 8.20 9.10 13.25
N LEU A 72 7.39 8.81 14.27
CA LEU A 72 7.14 9.74 15.38
C LEU A 72 8.19 9.62 16.50
N VAL A 73 8.77 8.42 16.66
CA VAL A 73 9.82 8.09 17.64
C VAL A 73 11.19 8.55 17.13
#